data_AF-A0AAW4S6D2-F1
#
_entry.id   AF-A0AAW4S6D2-F1
#
_cell.length_a   1.000
_cell.length_b   1.000
_cell.length_c   1.000
_cell.angle_alpha   90.00
_cell.angle_beta   90.00
_cell.angle_gamma   90.00
#
_symmetry.space_group_name_H-M   'P 1'
#
loop_
_entity.id
_entity.type
_entity.pdbx_description
1 polymer ?
#
loop_
_entity_poly.entity_id
_entity_poly.type
_entity_poly.pdbx_seq_one_letter_code
_entity_poly.pdbx_strand_id
1 'polypeptide(L)'
;MVEETDVIVVGAGLSGLVAATEIADAGKRVMVVDQEGEQSLGGQAFWSFGGLFLVDSPEQRRLGIKDSYELAMQDWLGTAGFDRDEDFWPRQWAEAYVAFAAGEKRGWLRAMGHRFFPVVGWAERGGYDAMGHGNSVPRFHVTWGTGPGIVEPFERRAREAMKTGRLIFRFRHRVDALSVTNGTVDGVSGVVLAPDDAERGKSSSRNVVGDFALKAQAVIVASGGIGGNHELVRQNWPKRLGEPPKFMISGVPEHVDGRMIGITEKTGARLINRDRMWHYVEGIQNWNPIWPRHGIRILPGPSSMWFDATGTRLPAPLFPGSDTLGQLKYITSTGYDYSWFILTQSIIKKEFALSGSEQNPDLTGKSWRMTLRRATNKGAPAPVEAFKSHGVDFIVRDKLDELVAAMNKLAGSDLLKLEHIRMQIEARDREIANPYVKDAQVMNIHNARRYIGDKLIRTASPHRILDPAHGPLIAVKLNILTRKTLGGFETDLDSRVFGEEGRVIPGLYAVGEAAGFGGGGVHGYRSLEGTFLGGCLFSGRNAGRAAAKAVG
;
A
#
# COMPACT_ATOMS: atom_id res chain seq x y z
N MET A 1 -15.72 35.65 -12.79
CA MET A 1 -14.60 36.12 -11.95
C MET A 1 -13.74 34.91 -11.62
N VAL A 2 -12.42 35.02 -11.76
CA VAL A 2 -11.50 33.95 -11.35
C VAL A 2 -11.47 33.93 -9.82
N GLU A 3 -11.69 32.78 -9.23
CA GLU A 3 -11.66 32.62 -7.78
C GLU A 3 -10.19 32.48 -7.31
N GLU A 4 -9.82 33.19 -6.24
CA GLU A 4 -8.44 33.29 -5.74
C GLU A 4 -8.30 32.75 -4.32
N THR A 5 -7.18 32.08 -4.06
CA THR A 5 -6.78 31.57 -2.75
C THR A 5 -5.27 31.65 -2.59
N ASP A 6 -4.73 31.44 -1.39
CA ASP A 6 -3.27 31.49 -1.21
C ASP A 6 -2.61 30.22 -1.78
N VAL A 7 -3.20 29.04 -1.51
CA VAL A 7 -2.72 27.74 -2.00
C VAL A 7 -3.87 26.90 -2.56
N ILE A 8 -3.62 26.18 -3.66
CA ILE A 8 -4.50 25.12 -4.19
C ILE A 8 -3.89 23.75 -3.93
N VAL A 9 -4.69 22.80 -3.45
CA VAL A 9 -4.31 21.39 -3.31
C VAL A 9 -5.15 20.55 -4.27
N VAL A 10 -4.50 19.83 -5.18
CA VAL A 10 -5.18 18.96 -6.16
C VAL A 10 -5.20 17.53 -5.64
N GLY A 11 -6.36 17.10 -5.14
CA GLY A 11 -6.61 15.78 -4.56
C GLY A 11 -6.86 15.84 -3.06
N ALA A 12 -8.01 15.30 -2.64
CA ALA A 12 -8.45 15.21 -1.25
C ALA A 12 -8.12 13.84 -0.61
N GLY A 13 -7.04 13.21 -1.08
CA GLY A 13 -6.42 12.05 -0.43
C GLY A 13 -5.70 12.42 0.87
N LEU A 14 -5.13 11.43 1.56
CA LEU A 14 -4.43 11.66 2.84
C LEU A 14 -3.36 12.77 2.77
N SER A 15 -2.44 12.72 1.80
CA SER A 15 -1.37 13.73 1.67
C SER A 15 -1.91 15.13 1.39
N GLY A 16 -2.98 15.24 0.59
CA GLY A 16 -3.65 16.51 0.31
C GLY A 16 -4.35 17.09 1.53
N LEU A 17 -5.07 16.25 2.29
CA LEU A 17 -5.69 16.68 3.55
C LEU A 17 -4.66 17.12 4.59
N VAL A 18 -3.54 16.39 4.72
CA VAL A 18 -2.45 16.79 5.61
C VAL A 18 -1.91 18.15 5.20
N ALA A 19 -1.55 18.35 3.93
CA ALA A 19 -1.06 19.63 3.42
C ALA A 19 -2.06 20.77 3.67
N ALA A 20 -3.32 20.57 3.31
CA ALA A 20 -4.36 21.58 3.48
C ALA A 20 -4.57 21.97 4.95
N THR A 21 -4.52 21.02 5.87
CA THR A 21 -4.66 21.32 7.31
C THR A 21 -3.45 22.05 7.88
N GLU A 22 -2.22 21.75 7.46
CA GLU A 22 -1.04 22.53 7.88
C GLU A 22 -1.08 23.95 7.32
N ILE A 23 -1.57 24.15 6.09
CA ILE A 23 -1.75 25.48 5.48
C ILE A 23 -2.80 26.29 6.25
N ALA A 24 -3.95 25.68 6.53
CA ALA A 24 -5.04 26.34 7.25
C ALA A 24 -4.65 26.70 8.70
N ASP A 25 -3.90 25.81 9.38
CA ASP A 25 -3.41 26.05 10.74
C ASP A 25 -2.36 27.18 10.79
N ALA A 26 -1.64 27.41 9.68
CA ALA A 26 -0.77 28.58 9.51
C ALA A 26 -1.54 29.88 9.17
N GLY A 27 -2.88 29.83 9.14
CA GLY A 27 -3.74 30.99 8.91
C GLY A 27 -3.92 31.39 7.44
N LYS A 28 -3.44 30.59 6.49
CA LYS A 28 -3.57 30.83 5.05
C LYS A 28 -4.88 30.23 4.51
N ARG A 29 -5.37 30.76 3.39
CA ARG A 29 -6.53 30.25 2.66
C ARG A 29 -6.13 29.15 1.70
N VAL A 30 -6.83 28.03 1.75
CA VAL A 30 -6.56 26.87 0.89
C VAL A 30 -7.84 26.35 0.22
N MET A 31 -7.74 26.06 -1.07
CA MET A 31 -8.78 25.34 -1.81
C MET A 31 -8.30 23.93 -2.13
N VAL A 32 -9.11 22.93 -1.76
CA VAL A 32 -8.86 21.52 -2.13
C VAL A 32 -9.80 21.14 -3.26
N VAL A 33 -9.24 20.74 -4.39
CA VAL A 33 -9.97 20.38 -5.62
C VAL A 33 -9.90 18.88 -5.80
N ASP A 34 -11.04 18.21 -6.02
CA ASP A 34 -11.09 16.77 -6.28
C ASP A 34 -12.17 16.42 -7.32
N GLN A 35 -11.87 15.45 -8.19
CA GLN A 35 -12.83 14.97 -9.18
C GLN A 35 -13.93 14.09 -8.56
N GLU A 36 -13.65 13.47 -7.42
CA GLU A 36 -14.62 12.67 -6.69
C GLU A 36 -15.51 13.54 -5.78
N GLY A 37 -16.60 12.95 -5.31
CA GLY A 37 -17.49 13.59 -4.33
C GLY A 37 -16.92 13.55 -2.91
N GLU A 38 -17.58 14.28 -2.00
CA GLU A 38 -17.20 14.38 -0.59
C GLU A 38 -17.07 13.02 0.10
N GLN A 39 -17.93 12.06 -0.27
CA GLN A 39 -17.91 10.69 0.21
C GLN A 39 -16.59 9.96 -0.06
N SER A 40 -15.69 10.50 -0.90
CA SER A 40 -14.38 9.92 -1.23
C SER A 40 -13.21 10.54 -0.46
N LEU A 41 -13.45 11.45 0.49
CA LEU A 41 -12.40 12.08 1.33
C LEU A 41 -11.40 11.07 1.93
N GLY A 42 -10.11 11.33 1.79
CA GLY A 42 -9.02 10.42 2.15
C GLY A 42 -8.56 9.52 1.01
N GLY A 43 -9.32 9.44 -0.09
CA GLY A 43 -8.98 8.69 -1.30
C GLY A 43 -8.62 7.23 -0.98
N GLN A 44 -7.60 6.71 -1.67
CA GLN A 44 -7.15 5.34 -1.46
C GLN A 44 -6.57 5.05 -0.05
N ALA A 45 -6.21 6.06 0.74
CA ALA A 45 -5.70 5.84 2.10
C ALA A 45 -6.81 5.37 3.05
N PHE A 46 -8.08 5.73 2.76
CA PHE A 46 -9.24 5.26 3.50
C PHE A 46 -9.32 3.72 3.50
N TRP A 47 -9.04 3.08 2.38
CA TRP A 47 -9.13 1.62 2.22
C TRP A 47 -7.96 0.84 2.83
N SER A 48 -6.97 1.52 3.39
CA SER A 48 -5.76 0.89 3.89
C SER A 48 -6.01 0.07 5.16
N PHE A 49 -5.24 -1.00 5.36
CA PHE A 49 -5.14 -1.69 6.66
C PHE A 49 -4.55 -0.79 7.78
N GLY A 50 -4.00 0.37 7.45
CA GLY A 50 -3.62 1.41 8.41
C GLY A 50 -2.27 1.21 9.10
N GLY A 51 -1.38 0.44 8.48
CA GLY A 51 -0.03 0.23 9.00
C GLY A 51 0.86 1.46 8.87
N LEU A 52 1.62 1.76 9.92
CA LEU A 52 2.60 2.83 9.99
C LEU A 52 3.95 2.29 10.46
N PHE A 53 5.00 2.68 9.74
CA PHE A 53 6.39 2.45 10.13
C PHE A 53 6.78 3.38 11.27
N LEU A 54 7.23 2.82 12.39
CA LEU A 54 7.85 3.54 13.51
C LEU A 54 9.12 2.81 13.92
N VAL A 55 10.08 3.55 14.45
CA VAL A 55 11.38 3.03 14.89
C VAL A 55 11.53 3.26 16.39
N ASP A 56 12.01 2.23 17.10
CA ASP A 56 12.26 2.23 18.54
C ASP A 56 11.09 2.80 19.40
N SER A 57 9.87 2.44 19.02
CA SER A 57 8.64 2.94 19.66
C SER A 57 8.44 2.34 21.06
N PRO A 58 7.67 3.01 21.94
CA PRO A 58 7.23 2.42 23.22
C PRO A 58 6.52 1.07 23.05
N GLU A 59 5.78 0.89 21.96
CA GLU A 59 5.10 -0.36 21.62
C GLU A 59 6.11 -1.48 21.29
N GLN A 60 7.18 -1.17 20.54
CA GLN A 60 8.27 -2.11 20.26
C GLN A 60 9.02 -2.52 21.52
N ARG A 61 9.43 -1.54 22.34
CA ARG A 61 10.16 -1.79 23.60
C ARG A 61 9.36 -2.64 24.57
N ARG A 62 8.04 -2.43 24.67
CA ARG A 62 7.13 -3.24 25.51
C ARG A 62 7.11 -4.71 25.09
N LEU A 63 7.31 -5.00 23.81
CA LEU A 63 7.36 -6.37 23.28
C LEU A 63 8.79 -6.95 23.25
N GLY A 64 9.75 -6.26 23.87
CA GLY A 64 11.15 -6.69 23.94
C GLY A 64 11.93 -6.51 22.63
N ILE A 65 11.37 -5.81 21.65
CA ILE A 65 12.05 -5.52 20.38
C ILE A 65 13.14 -4.49 20.64
N LYS A 66 14.36 -4.78 20.17
CA LYS A 66 15.50 -3.87 20.18
C LYS A 66 15.63 -3.28 18.78
N ASP A 67 15.43 -1.99 18.66
CA ASP A 67 15.44 -1.27 17.39
C ASP A 67 16.22 0.04 17.55
N SER A 68 16.69 0.61 16.44
CA SER A 68 17.40 1.89 16.41
C SER A 68 17.27 2.56 15.04
N TYR A 69 17.62 3.85 14.98
CA TYR A 69 17.68 4.59 13.73
C TYR A 69 18.65 3.93 12.74
N GLU A 70 19.82 3.52 13.20
CA GLU A 70 20.87 2.92 12.39
C GLU A 70 20.41 1.59 11.79
N LEU A 71 19.76 0.73 12.60
CA LEU A 71 19.22 -0.54 12.12
C LEU A 71 18.09 -0.30 11.09
N ALA A 72 17.20 0.64 11.36
CA ALA A 72 16.14 1.01 10.43
C ALA A 72 16.71 1.59 9.12
N MET A 73 17.80 2.35 9.19
CA MET A 73 18.46 2.92 8.02
C MET A 73 19.20 1.85 7.20
N GLN A 74 19.86 0.89 7.86
CA GLN A 74 20.45 -0.26 7.17
C GLN A 74 19.39 -1.02 6.38
N ASP A 75 18.28 -1.38 7.03
CA ASP A 75 17.17 -2.12 6.40
C ASP A 75 16.55 -1.34 5.22
N TRP A 76 16.44 -0.02 5.35
CA TRP A 76 15.90 0.84 4.30
C TRP A 76 16.85 0.93 3.10
N LEU A 77 18.15 1.13 3.31
CA LEU A 77 19.13 1.21 2.22
C LEU A 77 19.25 -0.13 1.48
N GLY A 78 19.30 -1.24 2.22
CA GLY A 78 19.30 -2.60 1.65
C GLY A 78 18.03 -2.93 0.86
N THR A 79 16.90 -2.38 1.29
CA THR A 79 15.62 -2.50 0.58
C THR A 79 15.55 -1.62 -0.67
N ALA A 80 15.96 -0.35 -0.55
CA ALA A 80 15.74 0.64 -1.58
C ALA A 80 16.62 0.43 -2.81
N GLY A 81 17.90 0.08 -2.62
CA GLY A 81 18.85 -0.09 -3.73
C GLY A 81 19.03 1.19 -4.55
N PHE A 82 19.33 2.31 -3.87
CA PHE A 82 19.57 3.62 -4.50
C PHE A 82 20.87 3.63 -5.32
N ASP A 83 20.81 3.15 -6.56
CA ASP A 83 21.93 2.88 -7.45
C ASP A 83 21.99 3.79 -8.70
N ARG A 84 21.06 4.76 -8.84
CA ARG A 84 21.03 5.72 -9.96
C ARG A 84 21.42 7.13 -9.50
N ASP A 85 21.93 7.94 -10.43
CA ASP A 85 22.25 9.35 -10.16
C ASP A 85 21.01 10.16 -9.73
N GLU A 86 19.85 9.83 -10.29
CA GLU A 86 18.56 10.43 -9.92
C GLU A 86 18.06 10.05 -8.50
N ASP A 87 18.82 9.23 -7.75
CA ASP A 87 18.47 8.83 -6.38
C ASP A 87 18.98 9.76 -5.28
N PHE A 88 19.57 10.91 -5.63
CA PHE A 88 20.01 11.90 -4.65
C PHE A 88 18.86 12.33 -3.73
N TRP A 89 17.78 12.91 -4.27
CA TRP A 89 16.63 13.34 -3.47
C TRP A 89 15.84 12.18 -2.85
N PRO A 90 15.59 11.05 -3.55
CA PRO A 90 15.05 9.84 -2.93
C PRO A 90 15.77 9.44 -1.63
N ARG A 91 17.11 9.46 -1.62
CA ARG A 91 17.92 9.13 -0.45
C ARG A 91 17.77 10.16 0.67
N GLN A 92 17.80 11.45 0.36
CA GLN A 92 17.59 12.52 1.34
C GLN A 92 16.21 12.40 2.01
N TRP A 93 15.18 12.12 1.22
CA TRP A 93 13.83 11.87 1.73
C TRP A 93 13.75 10.62 2.61
N ALA A 94 14.50 9.56 2.27
CA ALA A 94 14.53 8.33 3.07
C ALA A 94 15.12 8.59 4.45
N GLU A 95 16.30 9.23 4.51
CA GLU A 95 16.96 9.59 5.77
C GLU A 95 16.07 10.48 6.64
N ALA A 96 15.45 11.51 6.04
CA ALA A 96 14.54 12.40 6.74
C ALA A 96 13.27 11.69 7.22
N TYR A 97 12.72 10.78 6.43
CA TYR A 97 11.53 10.00 6.82
C TYR A 97 11.84 9.02 7.95
N VAL A 98 12.99 8.33 7.92
CA VAL A 98 13.41 7.43 9.01
C VAL A 98 13.63 8.24 10.30
N ALA A 99 14.23 9.42 10.21
CA ALA A 99 14.39 10.32 11.36
C ALA A 99 13.03 10.77 11.91
N PHE A 100 12.08 11.12 11.04
CA PHE A 100 10.70 11.43 11.43
C PHE A 100 10.02 10.25 12.13
N ALA A 101 10.20 9.03 11.61
CA ALA A 101 9.62 7.80 12.16
C ALA A 101 10.24 7.37 13.50
N ALA A 102 11.53 7.64 13.71
CA ALA A 102 12.24 7.42 14.97
C ALA A 102 11.98 8.51 16.01
N GLY A 103 11.66 9.72 15.55
CA GLY A 103 11.43 10.88 16.41
C GLY A 103 9.96 11.24 16.55
N GLU A 104 9.60 12.41 16.01
CA GLU A 104 8.37 13.11 16.36
C GLU A 104 7.08 12.47 15.82
N LYS A 105 7.13 11.60 14.78
CA LYS A 105 5.92 11.09 14.09
C LYS A 105 4.90 10.51 15.07
N ARG A 106 5.34 9.67 16.00
CA ARG A 106 4.44 9.05 16.98
C ARG A 106 3.82 10.10 17.90
N GLY A 107 4.60 11.05 18.40
CA GLY A 107 4.13 12.12 19.27
C GLY A 107 3.12 13.04 18.57
N TRP A 108 3.45 13.45 17.36
CA TRP A 108 2.60 14.27 16.49
C TRP A 108 1.24 13.60 16.21
N LEU A 109 1.25 12.32 15.80
CA LEU A 109 0.00 11.57 15.58
C LEU A 109 -0.79 11.40 16.89
N ARG A 110 -0.12 11.11 18.00
CA ARG A 110 -0.79 10.92 19.30
C ARG A 110 -1.47 12.20 19.79
N ALA A 111 -0.87 13.36 19.54
CA ALA A 111 -1.45 14.67 19.87
C ALA A 111 -2.75 14.95 19.10
N MET A 112 -2.89 14.39 17.89
CA MET A 112 -4.13 14.44 17.10
C MET A 112 -5.16 13.39 17.49
N GLY A 113 -4.87 12.55 18.49
CA GLY A 113 -5.77 11.51 18.99
C GLY A 113 -5.53 10.12 18.39
N HIS A 114 -4.54 9.94 17.50
CA HIS A 114 -4.25 8.62 16.94
C HIS A 114 -3.83 7.63 18.05
N ARG A 115 -4.20 6.38 17.84
CA ARG A 115 -3.87 5.23 18.69
C ARG A 115 -3.46 4.05 17.82
N PHE A 116 -2.61 3.20 18.37
CA PHE A 116 -2.12 2.00 17.71
C PHE A 116 -2.68 0.75 18.39
N PHE A 117 -2.87 -0.30 17.58
CA PHE A 117 -3.04 -1.65 18.10
C PHE A 117 -1.74 -2.07 18.82
N PRO A 118 -1.82 -2.70 20.00
CA PRO A 118 -0.66 -2.89 20.87
C PRO A 118 0.36 -3.90 20.37
N VAL A 119 0.00 -4.78 19.42
CA VAL A 119 0.94 -5.76 18.85
C VAL A 119 1.58 -5.17 17.59
N VAL A 120 2.90 -5.07 17.60
CA VAL A 120 3.70 -4.67 16.43
C VAL A 120 3.90 -5.89 15.54
N GLY A 121 3.71 -5.73 14.23
CA GLY A 121 3.75 -6.86 13.30
C GLY A 121 4.84 -6.76 12.24
N TRP A 122 4.82 -7.76 11.38
CA TRP A 122 5.40 -7.76 10.04
C TRP A 122 4.26 -7.94 9.05
N ALA A 123 4.20 -7.11 8.01
CA ALA A 123 3.35 -7.43 6.86
C ALA A 123 4.12 -8.22 5.79
N GLU A 124 5.44 -8.08 5.78
CA GLU A 124 6.40 -8.73 4.89
C GLU A 124 7.73 -8.78 5.65
N ARG A 125 8.54 -9.84 5.50
CA ARG A 125 9.78 -10.03 6.25
C ARG A 125 11.03 -9.75 5.44
N GLY A 126 10.90 -9.63 4.13
CA GLY A 126 12.03 -9.64 3.21
C GLY A 126 12.69 -11.01 3.11
N GLY A 127 13.99 -11.02 2.89
CA GLY A 127 14.81 -12.23 2.77
C GLY A 127 16.28 -11.90 2.58
N TYR A 128 17.09 -12.90 2.20
CA TYR A 128 18.52 -12.77 1.91
C TYR A 128 19.42 -12.63 3.15
N ASP A 129 20.34 -11.68 3.16
CA ASP A 129 21.25 -11.37 4.27
C ASP A 129 20.88 -10.05 4.97
N ALA A 130 21.68 -9.62 5.94
CA ALA A 130 21.42 -8.41 6.72
C ALA A 130 21.48 -7.10 5.91
N MET A 131 22.00 -7.14 4.68
CA MET A 131 22.08 -5.99 3.76
C MET A 131 21.00 -6.05 2.67
N GLY A 132 20.20 -7.11 2.66
CA GLY A 132 19.15 -7.35 1.68
C GLY A 132 17.85 -6.61 1.98
N HIS A 133 16.81 -6.98 1.23
CA HIS A 133 15.47 -6.45 1.42
C HIS A 133 14.82 -7.00 2.70
N GLY A 134 14.15 -6.12 3.45
CA GLY A 134 13.29 -6.47 4.57
C GLY A 134 13.57 -5.61 5.79
N ASN A 135 12.62 -5.55 6.71
CA ASN A 135 12.94 -5.13 8.07
C ASN A 135 13.81 -6.22 8.74
N SER A 136 14.64 -5.87 9.71
CA SER A 136 15.32 -6.83 10.59
C SER A 136 14.50 -7.13 11.85
N VAL A 137 13.62 -6.21 12.24
CA VAL A 137 12.72 -6.31 13.41
C VAL A 137 11.31 -5.80 13.08
N PRO A 138 10.26 -6.20 13.83
CA PRO A 138 8.90 -5.73 13.56
C PRO A 138 8.79 -4.19 13.67
N ARG A 139 8.35 -3.52 12.59
CA ARG A 139 8.09 -2.06 12.54
C ARG A 139 6.70 -1.68 12.02
N PHE A 140 5.85 -2.65 11.72
CA PHE A 140 4.51 -2.40 11.19
C PHE A 140 3.49 -2.18 12.33
N HIS A 141 3.13 -0.93 12.58
CA HIS A 141 2.18 -0.54 13.63
C HIS A 141 0.80 -0.30 13.03
N VAL A 142 -0.19 -1.11 13.40
CA VAL A 142 -1.57 -0.95 12.88
C VAL A 142 -2.28 0.15 13.64
N THR A 143 -2.82 1.13 12.92
CA THR A 143 -3.66 2.19 13.50
C THR A 143 -4.98 1.61 14.01
N TRP A 144 -5.40 2.00 15.21
CA TRP A 144 -6.72 1.65 15.73
C TRP A 144 -7.79 2.42 14.96
N GLY A 145 -8.58 1.70 14.16
CA GLY A 145 -9.45 2.29 13.14
C GLY A 145 -8.94 2.12 11.70
N THR A 146 -7.78 1.49 11.47
CA THR A 146 -7.16 1.27 10.15
C THR A 146 -7.03 2.54 9.29
N GLY A 147 -7.17 2.47 7.97
CA GLY A 147 -7.15 3.61 7.05
C GLY A 147 -8.09 4.75 7.43
N PRO A 148 -9.37 4.50 7.76
CA PRO A 148 -10.28 5.55 8.22
C PRO A 148 -9.78 6.25 9.49
N GLY A 149 -9.22 5.48 10.44
CA GLY A 149 -8.60 6.04 11.65
C GLY A 149 -7.34 6.87 11.41
N ILE A 150 -6.69 6.74 10.25
CA ILE A 150 -5.58 7.62 9.82
C ILE A 150 -6.13 8.92 9.22
N VAL A 151 -7.19 8.84 8.43
CA VAL A 151 -7.79 9.99 7.72
C VAL A 151 -8.58 10.89 8.67
N GLU A 152 -9.31 10.28 9.61
CA GLU A 152 -10.29 10.93 10.50
C GLU A 152 -9.78 12.23 11.17
N PRO A 153 -8.55 12.30 11.73
CA PRO A 153 -8.10 13.53 12.38
C PRO A 153 -7.86 14.69 11.41
N PHE A 154 -7.41 14.41 10.18
CA PHE A 154 -7.18 15.43 9.16
C PHE A 154 -8.49 15.88 8.52
N GLU A 155 -9.42 14.96 8.29
CA GLU A 155 -10.77 15.31 7.86
C GLU A 155 -11.45 16.23 8.88
N ARG A 156 -11.40 15.88 10.17
CA ARG A 156 -11.96 16.71 11.24
C ARG A 156 -11.33 18.12 11.25
N ARG A 157 -10.00 18.21 11.20
CA ARG A 157 -9.28 19.51 11.12
C ARG A 157 -9.69 20.31 9.90
N ALA A 158 -9.80 19.68 8.73
CA ALA A 158 -10.23 20.34 7.51
C ALA A 158 -11.65 20.91 7.64
N ARG A 159 -12.58 20.14 8.22
CA ARG A 159 -13.96 20.58 8.50
C ARG A 159 -14.01 21.74 9.50
N GLU A 160 -13.16 21.76 10.53
CA GLU A 160 -13.06 22.91 11.43
C GLU A 160 -12.53 24.15 10.70
N ALA A 161 -11.53 24.00 9.83
CA ALA A 161 -11.02 25.11 9.02
C ALA A 161 -12.08 25.68 8.06
N MET A 162 -12.97 24.85 7.52
CA MET A 162 -14.10 25.29 6.69
C MET A 162 -15.06 26.22 7.44
N LYS A 163 -15.34 25.97 8.72
CA LYS A 163 -16.21 26.84 9.53
C LYS A 163 -15.68 28.27 9.63
N THR A 164 -14.37 28.45 9.49
CA THR A 164 -13.69 29.75 9.52
C THR A 164 -13.39 30.31 8.13
N GLY A 165 -13.82 29.64 7.05
CA GLY A 165 -13.53 30.04 5.67
C GLY A 165 -12.08 29.88 5.23
N ARG A 166 -11.20 29.31 6.07
CA ARG A 166 -9.78 29.09 5.75
C ARG A 166 -9.55 27.95 4.77
N LEU A 167 -10.45 26.97 4.77
CA LEU A 167 -10.40 25.84 3.85
C LEU A 167 -11.71 25.74 3.08
N ILE A 168 -11.63 25.54 1.77
CA ILE A 168 -12.78 25.33 0.90
C ILE A 168 -12.55 24.06 0.09
N PHE A 169 -13.53 23.16 0.07
CA PHE A 169 -13.53 22.03 -0.87
C PHE A 169 -14.27 22.40 -2.16
N ARG A 170 -13.70 21.96 -3.28
CA ARG A 170 -14.28 21.97 -4.62
C ARG A 170 -14.33 20.52 -5.11
N PHE A 171 -15.30 19.77 -4.60
CA PHE A 171 -15.59 18.42 -5.07
C PHE A 171 -16.18 18.45 -6.47
N ARG A 172 -16.10 17.33 -7.19
CA ARG A 172 -16.58 17.23 -8.57
C ARG A 172 -15.91 18.26 -9.50
N HIS A 173 -14.68 18.65 -9.22
CA HIS A 173 -13.87 19.52 -10.07
C HIS A 173 -12.68 18.72 -10.56
N ARG A 174 -12.67 18.38 -11.85
CA ARG A 174 -11.58 17.65 -12.47
C ARG A 174 -10.62 18.62 -13.13
N VAL A 175 -9.39 18.66 -12.61
CA VAL A 175 -8.31 19.48 -13.18
C VAL A 175 -7.87 18.90 -14.53
N ASP A 176 -7.74 19.78 -15.52
CA ASP A 176 -7.30 19.44 -16.88
C ASP A 176 -6.02 20.19 -17.29
N ALA A 177 -5.68 21.29 -16.61
CA ALA A 177 -4.42 22.03 -16.82
C ALA A 177 -3.93 22.75 -15.55
N LEU A 178 -2.61 22.96 -15.48
CA LEU A 178 -1.96 23.90 -14.57
C LEU A 178 -1.66 25.19 -15.34
N SER A 179 -1.92 26.36 -14.74
CA SER A 179 -1.54 27.65 -15.34
C SER A 179 -0.12 28.05 -14.95
N VAL A 180 0.60 28.66 -15.88
CA VAL A 180 1.99 29.11 -15.70
C VAL A 180 2.11 30.54 -16.20
N THR A 181 2.56 31.45 -15.33
CA THR A 181 2.87 32.84 -15.66
C THR A 181 4.32 33.12 -15.31
N ASN A 182 5.13 33.59 -16.27
CA ASN A 182 6.54 33.89 -16.07
C ASN A 182 7.33 32.74 -15.41
N GLY A 183 7.04 31.50 -15.81
CA GLY A 183 7.67 30.29 -15.27
C GLY A 183 7.18 29.85 -13.89
N THR A 184 6.23 30.57 -13.27
CA THR A 184 5.62 30.20 -11.98
C THR A 184 4.28 29.53 -12.20
N VAL A 185 4.06 28.37 -11.58
CA VAL A 185 2.72 27.74 -11.54
C VAL A 185 1.83 28.54 -10.59
N ASP A 186 0.74 29.09 -11.11
CA ASP A 186 -0.09 30.10 -10.42
C ASP A 186 -1.59 29.75 -10.37
N GLY A 187 -1.95 28.51 -10.71
CA GLY A 187 -3.36 28.12 -10.73
C GLY A 187 -3.65 26.80 -11.45
N VAL A 188 -4.94 26.49 -11.51
CA VAL A 188 -5.47 25.30 -12.18
C VAL A 188 -6.75 25.64 -12.95
N SER A 189 -7.00 24.90 -14.02
CA SER A 189 -8.27 24.96 -14.75
C SER A 189 -8.75 23.57 -15.14
N GLY A 190 -10.04 23.45 -15.40
CA GLY A 190 -10.65 22.19 -15.85
C GLY A 190 -12.16 22.26 -15.87
N VAL A 191 -12.79 21.12 -15.61
CA VAL A 191 -14.24 20.95 -15.74
C VAL A 191 -14.91 20.64 -14.42
N VAL A 192 -16.14 21.13 -14.26
CA VAL A 192 -17.07 20.75 -13.20
C VAL A 192 -17.85 19.53 -13.67
N LEU A 193 -17.82 18.46 -12.89
CA LEU A 193 -18.58 17.24 -13.12
C LEU A 193 -19.95 17.35 -12.46
N ALA A 194 -20.95 16.68 -13.04
CA ALA A 194 -22.28 16.58 -12.44
C ALA A 194 -22.20 16.03 -11.00
N PRO A 195 -23.06 16.51 -10.08
CA PRO A 195 -23.24 15.88 -8.78
C PRO A 195 -23.52 14.38 -8.93
N ASP A 196 -23.00 13.59 -8.01
CA ASP A 196 -23.09 12.13 -8.06
C ASP A 196 -23.08 11.57 -6.63
N ASP A 197 -24.08 10.74 -6.32
CA ASP A 197 -24.31 10.11 -5.03
C ASP A 197 -23.70 8.71 -4.92
N ALA A 198 -22.88 8.29 -5.89
CA ALA A 198 -22.16 7.02 -5.87
C ALA A 198 -21.44 6.82 -4.53
N GLU A 199 -21.63 5.65 -3.93
CA GLU A 199 -20.95 5.29 -2.69
C GLU A 199 -19.42 5.35 -2.86
N ARG A 200 -18.71 5.58 -1.75
CA ARG A 200 -17.26 5.65 -1.72
C ARG A 200 -16.62 4.50 -2.48
N GLY A 201 -15.74 4.82 -3.43
CA GLY A 201 -14.96 3.86 -4.21
C GLY A 201 -15.69 3.31 -5.44
N LYS A 202 -17.02 3.44 -5.55
CA LYS A 202 -17.73 3.13 -6.80
C LYS A 202 -17.40 4.17 -7.87
N SER A 203 -17.51 3.76 -9.13
CA SER A 203 -17.34 4.65 -10.27
C SER A 203 -18.39 5.76 -10.23
N SER A 204 -17.93 7.01 -10.21
CA SER A 204 -18.80 8.19 -10.33
C SER A 204 -18.83 8.69 -11.77
N SER A 205 -19.90 9.39 -12.12
CA SER A 205 -20.15 10.01 -13.43
C SER A 205 -19.02 10.94 -13.84
N ARG A 206 -18.72 10.95 -15.14
CA ARG A 206 -17.77 11.88 -15.76
C ARG A 206 -18.47 12.91 -16.66
N ASN A 207 -19.80 13.05 -16.51
CA ASN A 207 -20.58 14.05 -17.23
C ASN A 207 -20.16 15.46 -16.81
N VAL A 208 -19.86 16.31 -17.79
CA VAL A 208 -19.38 17.69 -17.60
C VAL A 208 -20.58 18.63 -17.59
N VAL A 209 -20.63 19.53 -16.61
CA VAL A 209 -21.71 20.52 -16.44
C VAL A 209 -21.22 21.97 -16.44
N GLY A 210 -19.92 22.18 -16.56
CA GLY A 210 -19.33 23.50 -16.68
C GLY A 210 -17.80 23.46 -16.63
N ASP A 211 -17.21 24.64 -16.70
CA ASP A 211 -15.76 24.86 -16.63
C ASP A 211 -15.39 25.66 -15.38
N PHE A 212 -14.14 25.55 -14.93
CA PHE A 212 -13.62 26.35 -13.84
C PHE A 212 -12.16 26.77 -14.07
N ALA A 213 -11.79 27.89 -13.45
CA ALA A 213 -10.41 28.35 -13.34
C ALA A 213 -10.18 28.97 -11.95
N LEU A 214 -9.11 28.56 -11.28
CA LEU A 214 -8.71 29.01 -9.95
C LEU A 214 -7.27 29.53 -9.99
N LYS A 215 -7.00 30.61 -9.27
CA LYS A 215 -5.65 31.17 -9.11
C LYS A 215 -5.14 31.05 -7.68
N ALA A 216 -3.84 30.81 -7.54
CA ALA A 216 -3.13 30.77 -6.27
C ALA A 216 -1.65 31.10 -6.41
N GLN A 217 -1.00 31.39 -5.29
CA GLN A 217 0.44 31.62 -5.25
C GLN A 217 1.24 30.31 -5.26
N ALA A 218 0.59 29.19 -4.90
CA ALA A 218 1.16 27.85 -4.97
C ALA A 218 0.10 26.78 -5.28
N VAL A 219 0.53 25.71 -5.96
CA VAL A 219 -0.26 24.53 -6.27
C VAL A 219 0.47 23.28 -5.76
N ILE A 220 -0.22 22.46 -4.97
CA ILE A 220 0.27 21.17 -4.45
C ILE A 220 -0.46 20.04 -5.17
N VAL A 221 0.27 19.22 -5.92
CA VAL A 221 -0.25 18.02 -6.60
C VAL A 221 -0.24 16.84 -5.62
N ALA A 222 -1.44 16.39 -5.22
CA ALA A 222 -1.68 15.31 -4.26
C ALA A 222 -2.59 14.21 -4.85
N SER A 223 -2.47 13.95 -6.15
CA SER A 223 -3.41 13.17 -6.97
C SER A 223 -3.30 11.64 -6.84
N GLY A 224 -2.30 11.12 -6.12
CA GLY A 224 -1.99 9.70 -6.11
C GLY A 224 -1.19 9.23 -7.33
N GLY A 225 -1.12 7.92 -7.53
CA GLY A 225 -0.38 7.28 -8.64
C GLY A 225 -1.28 6.75 -9.74
N ILE A 226 -0.82 5.71 -10.44
CA ILE A 226 -1.46 5.18 -11.67
C ILE A 226 -2.16 3.83 -11.47
N GLY A 227 -2.22 3.28 -10.25
CA GLY A 227 -2.57 1.88 -10.00
C GLY A 227 -3.95 1.44 -10.52
N GLY A 228 -4.89 2.36 -10.71
CA GLY A 228 -6.22 2.08 -11.28
C GLY A 228 -6.23 2.06 -12.81
N ASN A 229 -5.20 2.63 -13.45
CA ASN A 229 -5.04 2.71 -14.89
C ASN A 229 -4.10 1.61 -15.39
N HIS A 230 -4.69 0.49 -15.78
CA HIS A 230 -3.99 -0.71 -16.20
C HIS A 230 -3.19 -0.52 -17.50
N GLU A 231 -3.60 0.38 -18.39
CA GLU A 231 -2.85 0.76 -19.58
C GLU A 231 -1.57 1.51 -19.20
N LEU A 232 -1.65 2.53 -18.34
CA LEU A 232 -0.47 3.26 -17.86
C LEU A 232 0.48 2.36 -17.06
N VAL A 233 -0.04 1.44 -16.24
CA VAL A 233 0.77 0.43 -15.53
C VAL A 233 1.58 -0.39 -16.54
N ARG A 234 0.96 -0.86 -17.64
CA ARG A 234 1.68 -1.63 -18.67
C ARG A 234 2.70 -0.79 -19.42
N GLN A 235 2.36 0.46 -19.76
CA GLN A 235 3.26 1.37 -20.48
C GLN A 235 4.55 1.65 -19.70
N ASN A 236 4.50 1.68 -18.37
CA ASN A 236 5.68 1.88 -17.52
C ASN A 236 6.11 0.60 -16.79
N TRP A 237 5.66 -0.57 -17.25
CA TRP A 237 6.03 -1.83 -16.61
C TRP A 237 7.55 -2.00 -16.63
N PRO A 238 8.17 -2.37 -15.49
CA PRO A 238 9.62 -2.40 -15.42
C PRO A 238 10.17 -3.58 -16.22
N LYS A 239 10.96 -3.33 -17.27
CA LYS A 239 11.55 -4.40 -18.12
C LYS A 239 12.30 -5.46 -17.31
N ARG A 240 12.93 -5.07 -16.19
CA ARG A 240 13.63 -5.96 -15.25
C ARG A 240 12.73 -7.00 -14.57
N LEU A 241 11.40 -6.82 -14.63
CA LEU A 241 10.38 -7.74 -14.13
C LEU A 241 9.76 -8.59 -15.25
N GLY A 242 10.34 -8.58 -16.46
CA GLY A 242 9.79 -9.29 -17.62
C GLY A 242 8.63 -8.55 -18.28
N GLU A 243 7.84 -9.28 -19.07
CA GLU A 243 6.67 -8.73 -19.75
C GLU A 243 5.55 -8.39 -18.75
N PRO A 244 4.74 -7.36 -19.03
CA PRO A 244 3.58 -7.04 -18.20
C PRO A 244 2.59 -8.21 -18.18
N PRO A 245 2.00 -8.52 -17.00
CA PRO A 245 0.99 -9.56 -16.87
C PRO A 245 -0.19 -9.34 -17.83
N LYS A 246 -0.70 -10.44 -18.42
CA LYS A 246 -1.87 -10.38 -19.31
C LYS A 246 -3.11 -10.02 -18.49
N PHE A 247 -3.32 -10.74 -17.40
CA PHE A 247 -4.36 -10.50 -16.41
C PHE A 247 -3.80 -9.83 -15.15
N MET A 248 -4.49 -8.78 -14.69
CA MET A 248 -4.23 -8.11 -13.42
C MET A 248 -5.54 -7.70 -12.78
N ILE A 249 -5.55 -7.65 -11.45
CA ILE A 249 -6.65 -7.10 -10.64
C ILE A 249 -6.23 -5.78 -9.99
N SER A 250 -7.19 -4.94 -9.60
CA SER A 250 -6.96 -3.57 -9.15
C SER A 250 -7.11 -3.43 -7.63
N GLY A 251 -6.03 -3.12 -6.93
CA GLY A 251 -6.02 -2.89 -5.48
C GLY A 251 -6.32 -1.45 -5.06
N VAL A 252 -6.76 -0.61 -6.00
CA VAL A 252 -7.12 0.79 -5.80
C VAL A 252 -8.40 1.13 -6.56
N PRO A 253 -9.17 2.14 -6.10
CA PRO A 253 -10.32 2.64 -6.84
C PRO A 253 -9.95 3.15 -8.24
N GLU A 254 -10.93 3.19 -9.13
CA GLU A 254 -10.77 3.60 -10.53
C GLU A 254 -10.21 5.03 -10.69
N HIS A 255 -10.57 5.94 -9.78
CA HIS A 255 -10.10 7.33 -9.81
C HIS A 255 -8.59 7.51 -9.53
N VAL A 256 -7.86 6.43 -9.19
CA VAL A 256 -6.38 6.44 -9.12
C VAL A 256 -5.82 6.23 -10.53
N ASP A 257 -6.11 7.20 -11.40
CA ASP A 257 -6.02 7.08 -12.85
C ASP A 257 -4.71 7.63 -13.45
N GLY A 258 -3.88 8.29 -12.64
CA GLY A 258 -2.64 8.93 -13.07
C GLY A 258 -2.80 10.23 -13.86
N ARG A 259 -4.02 10.77 -14.01
CA ARG A 259 -4.31 11.93 -14.89
C ARG A 259 -3.37 13.11 -14.64
N MET A 260 -3.20 13.48 -13.37
CA MET A 260 -2.39 14.64 -12.99
C MET A 260 -0.88 14.42 -13.23
N ILE A 261 -0.39 13.19 -13.40
CA ILE A 261 1.01 12.95 -13.74
C ILE A 261 1.32 13.56 -15.11
N GLY A 262 0.53 13.21 -16.14
CA GLY A 262 0.73 13.77 -17.48
C GLY A 262 0.43 15.27 -17.58
N ILE A 263 -0.50 15.80 -16.77
CA ILE A 263 -0.79 17.25 -16.73
C ILE A 263 0.38 18.02 -16.12
N THR A 264 0.91 17.54 -15.00
CA THR A 264 1.99 18.22 -14.27
C THR A 264 3.29 18.17 -15.06
N GLU A 265 3.60 17.04 -15.71
CA GLU A 265 4.78 16.91 -16.56
C GLU A 265 4.82 17.94 -17.71
N LYS A 266 3.67 18.30 -18.29
CA LYS A 266 3.59 19.34 -19.33
C LYS A 266 4.06 20.73 -18.87
N THR A 267 4.20 20.97 -17.57
CA THR A 267 4.79 22.20 -17.04
C THR A 267 6.33 22.19 -17.04
N GLY A 268 6.95 21.10 -17.52
CA GLY A 268 8.39 20.86 -17.43
C GLY A 268 8.81 20.17 -16.13
N ALA A 269 7.86 19.70 -15.33
CA ALA A 269 8.12 18.99 -14.08
C ALA A 269 8.83 17.66 -14.32
N ARG A 270 9.95 17.45 -13.63
CA ARG A 270 10.82 16.29 -13.78
C ARG A 270 10.23 15.08 -13.08
N LEU A 271 9.88 14.06 -13.86
CA LEU A 271 9.39 12.76 -13.38
C LEU A 271 10.49 11.71 -13.51
N ILE A 272 10.96 11.17 -12.38
CA ILE A 272 12.03 10.17 -12.33
C ILE A 272 11.50 8.78 -11.95
N ASN A 273 12.30 7.74 -12.18
CA ASN A 273 12.02 6.39 -11.67
C ASN A 273 10.65 5.79 -12.07
N ARG A 274 10.15 6.08 -13.28
CA ARG A 274 8.85 5.58 -13.81
C ARG A 274 8.69 4.05 -13.71
N ASP A 275 9.80 3.33 -13.85
CA ASP A 275 9.89 1.87 -13.78
C ASP A 275 9.99 1.33 -12.34
N ARG A 276 9.86 2.17 -11.32
CA ARG A 276 9.77 1.72 -9.93
C ARG A 276 8.31 1.60 -9.56
N MET A 277 7.83 0.37 -9.58
CA MET A 277 6.45 0.00 -9.25
C MET A 277 6.41 -1.05 -8.16
N TRP A 278 5.33 -1.04 -7.38
CA TRP A 278 5.08 -2.00 -6.33
C TRP A 278 3.69 -2.62 -6.49
N HIS A 279 3.68 -3.90 -6.80
CA HIS A 279 2.49 -4.70 -7.05
C HIS A 279 2.55 -5.96 -6.21
N TYR A 280 1.42 -6.35 -5.65
CA TYR A 280 1.36 -7.53 -4.81
C TYR A 280 1.07 -8.76 -5.65
N VAL A 281 1.57 -9.90 -5.20
CA VAL A 281 1.43 -11.18 -5.90
C VAL A 281 0.49 -12.14 -5.17
N GLU A 282 0.01 -11.76 -3.98
CA GLU A 282 -0.98 -12.49 -3.19
C GLU A 282 -2.41 -11.93 -3.41
N GLY A 283 -2.70 -11.50 -4.64
CA GLY A 283 -3.97 -10.87 -4.99
C GLY A 283 -5.10 -11.87 -5.23
N ILE A 284 -6.27 -11.60 -4.67
CA ILE A 284 -7.52 -12.34 -4.93
C ILE A 284 -8.60 -11.39 -5.44
N GLN A 285 -9.46 -11.88 -6.32
CA GLN A 285 -10.64 -11.15 -6.78
C GLN A 285 -11.63 -11.00 -5.64
N ASN A 286 -12.06 -9.76 -5.39
CA ASN A 286 -13.06 -9.51 -4.37
C ASN A 286 -14.40 -10.12 -4.80
N TRP A 287 -14.96 -11.01 -3.97
CA TRP A 287 -16.26 -11.64 -4.22
C TRP A 287 -17.42 -10.63 -4.13
N ASN A 288 -17.22 -9.53 -3.40
CA ASN A 288 -18.15 -8.41 -3.31
C ASN A 288 -17.42 -7.10 -3.71
N PRO A 289 -17.19 -6.88 -5.02
CA PRO A 289 -16.37 -5.79 -5.50
C PRO A 289 -17.02 -4.42 -5.25
N ILE A 290 -16.19 -3.40 -5.06
CA ILE A 290 -16.61 -2.00 -4.83
C ILE A 290 -16.31 -1.18 -6.09
N TRP A 291 -15.16 -1.44 -6.72
CA TRP A 291 -14.77 -0.87 -8.01
C TRP A 291 -14.53 -1.96 -9.07
N PRO A 292 -14.44 -1.59 -10.36
CA PRO A 292 -14.12 -2.54 -11.42
C PRO A 292 -12.80 -3.28 -11.15
N ARG A 293 -12.79 -4.60 -11.36
CA ARG A 293 -11.62 -5.48 -11.11
C ARG A 293 -11.09 -5.42 -9.67
N HIS A 294 -11.93 -5.10 -8.68
CA HIS A 294 -11.51 -4.97 -7.29
C HIS A 294 -10.78 -6.23 -6.80
N GLY A 295 -9.50 -6.06 -6.51
CA GLY A 295 -8.65 -7.07 -5.91
C GLY A 295 -8.29 -6.75 -4.47
N ILE A 296 -8.10 -7.78 -3.66
CA ILE A 296 -7.64 -7.68 -2.27
C ILE A 296 -6.33 -8.43 -2.14
N ARG A 297 -5.37 -7.87 -1.40
CA ARG A 297 -4.16 -8.59 -1.04
C ARG A 297 -4.44 -9.45 0.19
N ILE A 298 -4.09 -10.73 0.12
CA ILE A 298 -3.88 -11.55 1.31
C ILE A 298 -2.59 -11.07 1.97
N LEU A 299 -2.64 -10.69 3.25
CA LEU A 299 -1.46 -10.68 4.09
C LEU A 299 -1.35 -12.13 4.58
N PRO A 300 -0.35 -12.92 4.14
CA PRO A 300 -0.19 -14.30 4.59
C PRO A 300 0.72 -14.34 5.83
N GLY A 301 0.66 -15.45 6.57
CA GLY A 301 1.75 -15.88 7.42
C GLY A 301 2.69 -16.81 6.65
N PRO A 302 3.80 -17.23 7.25
CA PRO A 302 4.86 -17.95 6.54
C PRO A 302 4.50 -19.40 6.18
N SER A 303 3.34 -19.94 6.61
CA SER A 303 3.11 -21.39 6.63
C SER A 303 2.56 -22.00 5.34
N SER A 304 1.87 -21.22 4.50
CA SER A 304 1.28 -21.74 3.24
C SER A 304 2.37 -22.24 2.27
N MET A 305 2.15 -23.37 1.61
CA MET A 305 3.01 -23.77 0.50
C MET A 305 2.70 -22.90 -0.72
N TRP A 306 3.71 -22.28 -1.32
CA TRP A 306 3.55 -21.40 -2.49
C TRP A 306 4.16 -22.05 -3.72
N PHE A 307 3.32 -22.29 -4.73
CA PHE A 307 3.70 -22.85 -6.01
C PHE A 307 3.46 -21.84 -7.12
N ASP A 308 4.29 -21.87 -8.17
CA ASP A 308 3.97 -21.18 -9.41
C ASP A 308 2.85 -21.89 -10.19
N ALA A 309 2.50 -21.34 -11.35
CA ALA A 309 1.48 -21.90 -12.23
C ALA A 309 1.74 -23.37 -12.64
N THR A 310 3.00 -23.82 -12.62
CA THR A 310 3.40 -25.18 -13.03
C THR A 310 3.44 -26.18 -11.88
N GLY A 311 3.22 -25.72 -10.64
CA GLY A 311 3.25 -26.58 -9.45
C GLY A 311 4.66 -26.74 -8.87
N THR A 312 5.62 -25.93 -9.32
CA THR A 312 6.96 -25.85 -8.70
C THR A 312 6.89 -24.88 -7.53
N ARG A 313 7.38 -25.30 -6.36
CA ARG A 313 7.41 -24.44 -5.17
C ARG A 313 8.36 -23.27 -5.40
N LEU A 314 7.96 -22.07 -5.02
CA LEU A 314 8.82 -20.90 -5.13
C LEU A 314 10.13 -21.13 -4.36
N PRO A 315 11.28 -20.73 -4.93
CA PRO A 315 12.59 -20.95 -4.33
C PRO A 315 12.80 -20.04 -3.12
N ALA A 316 13.73 -20.40 -2.23
CA ALA A 316 14.14 -19.49 -1.15
C ALA A 316 14.76 -18.20 -1.71
N PRO A 317 14.48 -17.02 -1.14
CA PRO A 317 13.64 -16.77 0.04
C PRO A 317 12.17 -16.43 -0.30
N LEU A 318 11.66 -16.73 -1.49
CA LEU A 318 10.38 -16.24 -2.04
C LEU A 318 9.13 -16.95 -1.47
N PHE A 319 9.12 -17.20 -0.16
CA PHE A 319 8.01 -17.80 0.58
C PHE A 319 6.95 -16.74 0.96
N PRO A 320 5.75 -17.14 1.43
CA PRO A 320 4.70 -16.19 1.80
C PRO A 320 5.19 -15.12 2.79
N GLY A 321 4.89 -13.85 2.49
CA GLY A 321 5.29 -12.72 3.33
C GLY A 321 6.80 -12.48 3.38
N SER A 322 7.56 -12.82 2.31
CA SER A 322 9.02 -12.62 2.21
C SER A 322 9.42 -11.45 1.28
N ASP A 323 9.80 -11.66 0.01
CA ASP A 323 10.13 -10.56 -0.95
C ASP A 323 9.11 -10.50 -2.08
N THR A 324 8.15 -9.60 -1.99
CA THR A 324 7.06 -9.40 -2.94
C THR A 324 7.59 -9.12 -4.35
N LEU A 325 8.62 -8.27 -4.48
CA LEU A 325 9.15 -7.92 -5.78
C LEU A 325 9.97 -9.07 -6.39
N GLY A 326 10.68 -9.81 -5.54
CA GLY A 326 11.35 -11.05 -5.93
C GLY A 326 10.36 -12.11 -6.40
N GLN A 327 9.24 -12.29 -5.70
CA GLN A 327 8.16 -13.19 -6.09
C GLN A 327 7.52 -12.75 -7.41
N LEU A 328 7.26 -11.45 -7.58
CA LEU A 328 6.74 -10.90 -8.83
C LEU A 328 7.66 -11.24 -10.00
N LYS A 329 8.96 -10.97 -9.85
CA LYS A 329 9.97 -11.30 -10.86
C LYS A 329 10.01 -12.79 -11.18
N TYR A 330 9.94 -13.64 -10.15
CA TYR A 330 9.94 -15.09 -10.35
C TYR A 330 8.69 -15.53 -11.12
N ILE A 331 7.49 -15.12 -10.67
CA ILE A 331 6.22 -15.49 -11.30
C ILE A 331 6.20 -15.05 -12.76
N THR A 332 6.50 -13.79 -13.07
CA THR A 332 6.51 -13.31 -14.45
C THR A 332 7.56 -14.00 -15.32
N SER A 333 8.70 -14.41 -14.75
CA SER A 333 9.72 -15.17 -15.48
C SER A 333 9.27 -16.59 -15.89
N THR A 334 8.24 -17.14 -15.24
CA THR A 334 7.65 -18.42 -15.63
C THR A 334 6.78 -18.33 -16.90
N GLY A 335 6.50 -17.11 -17.38
CA GLY A 335 5.59 -16.87 -18.50
C GLY A 335 4.11 -16.85 -18.12
N TYR A 336 3.80 -16.95 -16.82
CA TYR A 336 2.44 -16.90 -16.26
C TYR A 336 2.23 -15.69 -15.35
N ASP A 337 0.98 -15.31 -15.13
CA ASP A 337 0.54 -14.16 -14.32
C ASP A 337 -0.25 -14.57 -13.07
N TYR A 338 -0.13 -15.83 -12.67
CA TYR A 338 -0.77 -16.36 -11.47
C TYR A 338 0.13 -17.40 -10.77
N SER A 339 -0.20 -17.64 -9.51
CA SER A 339 0.46 -18.64 -8.67
C SER A 339 -0.55 -19.26 -7.71
N TRP A 340 -0.11 -20.19 -6.85
CA TRP A 340 -0.99 -20.94 -5.96
C TRP A 340 -0.47 -20.97 -4.53
N PHE A 341 -1.33 -20.67 -3.58
CA PHE A 341 -1.18 -21.21 -2.24
C PHE A 341 -1.85 -22.58 -2.14
N ILE A 342 -1.21 -23.50 -1.41
CA ILE A 342 -1.84 -24.67 -0.81
C ILE A 342 -1.62 -24.60 0.70
N LEU A 343 -2.70 -24.68 1.46
CA LEU A 343 -2.70 -24.55 2.90
C LEU A 343 -3.82 -25.37 3.55
N THR A 344 -3.89 -25.32 4.88
CA THR A 344 -4.88 -26.02 5.69
C THR A 344 -5.84 -25.04 6.33
N GLN A 345 -6.97 -25.53 6.84
CA GLN A 345 -7.90 -24.73 7.64
C GLN A 345 -7.22 -24.15 8.89
N SER A 346 -6.26 -24.85 9.48
CA SER A 346 -5.48 -24.35 10.63
C SER A 346 -4.60 -23.16 10.27
N ILE A 347 -4.03 -23.13 9.07
CA ILE A 347 -3.23 -22.00 8.56
C ILE A 347 -4.15 -20.82 8.24
N ILE A 348 -5.15 -20.99 7.36
CA ILE A 348 -5.97 -19.86 6.89
C ILE A 348 -6.63 -19.12 8.04
N LYS A 349 -7.07 -19.87 9.06
CA LYS A 349 -7.71 -19.34 10.25
C LYS A 349 -6.86 -18.34 11.01
N LYS A 350 -5.57 -18.61 11.12
CA LYS A 350 -4.65 -17.83 11.96
C LYS A 350 -3.82 -16.85 11.15
N GLU A 351 -3.50 -17.22 9.91
CA GLU A 351 -2.48 -16.55 9.10
C GLU A 351 -3.04 -15.68 7.99
N PHE A 352 -4.33 -15.76 7.63
CA PHE A 352 -4.89 -14.87 6.60
C PHE A 352 -5.47 -13.62 7.25
N ALA A 353 -4.91 -12.48 6.86
CA ALA A 353 -5.54 -11.18 7.03
C ALA A 353 -5.72 -10.57 5.64
N LEU A 354 -6.69 -9.67 5.49
CA LEU A 354 -7.00 -9.02 4.22
C LEU A 354 -6.66 -7.54 4.32
N SER A 355 -6.07 -6.96 3.27
CA SER A 355 -5.50 -5.61 3.31
C SER A 355 -6.51 -4.45 3.37
N GLY A 356 -7.78 -4.71 3.05
CA GLY A 356 -8.82 -3.68 3.03
C GLY A 356 -9.34 -3.32 4.42
N SER A 357 -9.54 -2.03 4.72
CA SER A 357 -10.17 -1.59 5.98
C SER A 357 -11.55 -2.22 6.17
N GLU A 358 -12.30 -2.38 5.08
CA GLU A 358 -13.63 -2.99 5.03
C GLU A 358 -13.61 -4.50 5.35
N GLN A 359 -12.45 -5.15 5.21
CA GLN A 359 -12.25 -6.55 5.57
C GLN A 359 -11.83 -6.75 7.03
N ASN A 360 -11.74 -5.68 7.83
CA ASN A 360 -11.28 -5.73 9.21
C ASN A 360 -12.23 -5.00 10.16
N PRO A 361 -13.51 -5.42 10.24
CA PRO A 361 -14.55 -4.68 10.94
C PRO A 361 -14.29 -4.48 12.45
N ASP A 362 -13.54 -5.38 13.08
CA ASP A 362 -13.14 -5.24 14.48
C ASP A 362 -12.08 -4.14 14.69
N LEU A 363 -11.05 -4.07 13.84
CA LEU A 363 -10.01 -3.05 13.93
C LEU A 363 -10.53 -1.70 13.44
N THR A 364 -11.25 -1.69 12.31
CA THR A 364 -11.86 -0.49 11.71
C THR A 364 -12.95 0.08 12.61
N GLY A 365 -13.82 -0.79 13.15
CA GLY A 365 -14.86 -0.41 14.10
C GLY A 365 -14.35 -0.21 15.54
N LYS A 366 -13.03 -0.26 15.79
CA LYS A 366 -12.42 -0.01 17.10
C LYS A 366 -13.02 -0.91 18.22
N SER A 367 -13.33 -2.16 17.90
CA SER A 367 -14.06 -3.10 18.76
C SER A 367 -13.14 -4.13 19.45
N TRP A 368 -12.82 -3.88 20.71
CA TRP A 368 -12.08 -4.83 21.55
C TRP A 368 -12.81 -6.16 21.72
N ARG A 369 -14.14 -6.15 21.81
CA ARG A 369 -14.96 -7.37 21.92
C ARG A 369 -14.79 -8.28 20.71
N MET A 370 -14.83 -7.72 19.50
CA MET A 370 -14.63 -8.52 18.28
C MET A 370 -13.18 -8.98 18.14
N THR A 371 -12.23 -8.13 18.50
CA THR A 371 -10.81 -8.45 18.47
C THR A 371 -10.49 -9.65 19.38
N LEU A 372 -10.97 -9.63 20.64
CA LEU A 372 -10.73 -10.72 21.60
C LEU A 372 -11.39 -12.04 21.16
N ARG A 373 -12.54 -11.98 20.50
CA ARG A 373 -13.22 -13.17 19.95
C ARG A 373 -12.41 -13.89 18.88
N ARG A 374 -11.47 -13.22 18.20
CA ARG A 374 -10.57 -13.88 17.23
C ARG A 374 -9.78 -15.03 17.86
N ALA A 375 -9.40 -14.90 19.13
CA ALA A 375 -8.62 -15.93 19.83
C ALA A 375 -9.42 -17.21 20.13
N THR A 376 -10.75 -17.11 20.25
CA THR A 376 -11.64 -18.21 20.64
C THR A 376 -12.42 -18.82 19.48
N ASN A 377 -12.44 -18.17 18.31
CA ASN A 377 -13.19 -18.65 17.15
C ASN A 377 -12.63 -19.97 16.62
N LYS A 378 -13.50 -20.88 16.19
CA LYS A 378 -13.11 -22.16 15.57
C LYS A 378 -12.74 -22.02 14.09
N GLY A 379 -13.40 -21.11 13.35
CA GLY A 379 -13.09 -20.77 11.95
C GLY A 379 -12.20 -19.54 11.79
N ALA A 380 -11.87 -19.19 10.54
CA ALA A 380 -11.15 -17.96 10.19
C ALA A 380 -11.99 -16.70 10.48
N PRO A 381 -11.41 -15.49 10.43
CA PRO A 381 -12.18 -14.26 10.49
C PRO A 381 -13.32 -14.28 9.46
N ALA A 382 -14.50 -13.75 9.82
CA ALA A 382 -15.70 -13.84 8.97
C ALA A 382 -15.48 -13.38 7.51
N PRO A 383 -14.72 -12.29 7.23
CA PRO A 383 -14.38 -11.93 5.86
C PRO A 383 -13.60 -13.01 5.11
N VAL A 384 -12.63 -13.66 5.77
CA VAL A 384 -11.84 -14.76 5.18
C VAL A 384 -12.71 -15.98 4.89
N GLU A 385 -13.65 -16.32 5.78
CA GLU A 385 -14.60 -17.41 5.55
C GLU A 385 -15.57 -17.09 4.40
N ALA A 386 -15.97 -15.82 4.22
CA ALA A 386 -16.77 -15.38 3.08
C ALA A 386 -16.01 -15.56 1.76
N PHE A 387 -14.71 -15.19 1.71
CA PHE A 387 -13.86 -15.48 0.56
C PHE A 387 -13.72 -16.97 0.29
N LYS A 388 -13.58 -17.80 1.32
CA LYS A 388 -13.54 -19.26 1.15
C LYS A 388 -14.83 -19.83 0.55
N SER A 389 -15.96 -19.22 0.87
CA SER A 389 -17.29 -19.70 0.46
C SER A 389 -17.73 -19.15 -0.90
N HIS A 390 -17.38 -17.91 -1.22
CA HIS A 390 -17.89 -17.17 -2.38
C HIS A 390 -16.81 -16.72 -3.37
N GLY A 391 -15.55 -16.71 -2.94
CA GLY A 391 -14.42 -16.24 -3.75
C GLY A 391 -14.10 -17.22 -4.88
N VAL A 392 -14.06 -16.70 -6.10
CA VAL A 392 -13.77 -17.48 -7.31
C VAL A 392 -12.37 -18.11 -7.31
N ASP A 393 -11.44 -17.55 -6.54
CA ASP A 393 -10.05 -18.00 -6.45
C ASP A 393 -9.84 -19.12 -5.42
N PHE A 394 -10.85 -19.48 -4.60
CA PHE A 394 -10.72 -20.43 -3.50
C PHE A 394 -11.24 -21.83 -3.87
N ILE A 395 -10.48 -22.85 -3.52
CA ILE A 395 -10.85 -24.25 -3.68
C ILE A 395 -10.64 -24.95 -2.33
N VAL A 396 -11.65 -25.69 -1.88
CA VAL A 396 -11.60 -26.46 -0.62
C VAL A 396 -11.88 -27.93 -0.91
N ARG A 397 -10.98 -28.83 -0.51
CA ARG A 397 -11.12 -30.29 -0.67
C ARG A 397 -10.49 -31.02 0.51
N ASP A 398 -10.97 -32.22 0.79
CA ASP A 398 -10.39 -33.05 1.86
C ASP A 398 -9.13 -33.80 1.40
N LYS A 399 -9.03 -34.10 0.10
CA LYS A 399 -7.92 -34.86 -0.48
C LYS A 399 -7.13 -34.04 -1.50
N LEU A 400 -5.82 -34.32 -1.56
CA LEU A 400 -4.87 -33.59 -2.40
C LEU A 400 -5.11 -33.81 -3.91
N ASP A 401 -5.46 -35.03 -4.32
CA ASP A 401 -5.78 -35.35 -5.71
C ASP A 401 -6.99 -34.57 -6.23
N GLU A 402 -8.06 -34.52 -5.43
CA GLU A 402 -9.25 -33.73 -5.73
C GLU A 402 -8.94 -32.22 -5.75
N LEU A 403 -8.06 -31.75 -4.87
CA LEU A 403 -7.61 -30.35 -4.82
C LEU A 403 -6.85 -29.98 -6.10
N VAL A 404 -5.85 -30.77 -6.48
CA VAL A 404 -5.02 -30.51 -7.67
C VAL A 404 -5.86 -30.59 -8.95
N ALA A 405 -6.78 -31.55 -9.06
CA ALA A 405 -7.71 -31.63 -10.19
C ALA A 405 -8.58 -30.35 -10.30
N ALA A 406 -9.09 -29.85 -9.18
CA ALA A 406 -9.86 -28.62 -9.15
C ALA A 406 -9.02 -27.37 -9.46
N MET A 407 -7.76 -27.32 -9.03
CA MET A 407 -6.82 -26.23 -9.37
C MET A 407 -6.58 -26.15 -10.88
N ASN A 408 -6.31 -27.29 -11.52
CA ASN A 408 -6.17 -27.39 -12.98
C ASN A 408 -7.45 -26.93 -13.70
N LYS A 409 -8.62 -27.39 -13.23
CA LYS A 409 -9.92 -26.97 -13.77
C LYS A 409 -10.11 -25.45 -13.68
N LEU A 410 -9.79 -24.83 -12.54
CA LEU A 410 -9.91 -23.38 -12.36
C LEU A 410 -8.88 -22.59 -13.20
N ALA A 411 -7.68 -23.12 -13.37
CA ALA A 411 -6.68 -22.53 -14.26
C ALA A 411 -7.04 -22.64 -15.74
N GLY A 412 -7.92 -23.57 -16.11
CA GLY A 412 -8.14 -23.93 -17.51
C GLY A 412 -6.90 -24.58 -18.14
N SER A 413 -6.12 -25.33 -17.37
CA SER A 413 -4.88 -25.98 -17.81
C SER A 413 -4.69 -27.35 -17.14
N ASP A 414 -3.70 -28.12 -17.56
CA ASP A 414 -3.30 -29.39 -16.95
C ASP A 414 -1.87 -29.36 -16.37
N LEU A 415 -1.33 -28.15 -16.15
CA LEU A 415 0.08 -27.94 -15.78
C LEU A 415 0.45 -28.59 -14.46
N LEU A 416 -0.47 -28.58 -13.47
CA LEU A 416 -0.20 -29.09 -12.13
C LEU A 416 -0.25 -30.62 -12.13
N LYS A 417 0.87 -31.25 -11.78
CA LYS A 417 0.97 -32.71 -11.65
C LYS A 417 0.94 -33.13 -10.17
N LEU A 418 -0.01 -34.00 -9.81
CA LEU A 418 -0.27 -34.42 -8.41
C LEU A 418 1.00 -34.90 -7.69
N GLU A 419 1.74 -35.83 -8.30
CA GLU A 419 2.92 -36.42 -7.67
C GLU A 419 4.04 -35.40 -7.46
N HIS A 420 4.16 -34.41 -8.36
CA HIS A 420 5.15 -33.34 -8.21
C HIS A 420 4.82 -32.42 -7.02
N ILE A 421 3.55 -32.06 -6.84
CA ILE A 421 3.09 -31.25 -5.70
C ILE A 421 3.22 -32.05 -4.40
N ARG A 422 2.76 -33.31 -4.39
CA ARG A 422 2.81 -34.20 -3.24
C ARG A 422 4.23 -34.35 -2.71
N MET A 423 5.19 -34.66 -3.59
CA MET A 423 6.60 -34.85 -3.23
C MET A 423 7.18 -33.62 -2.50
N GLN A 424 6.87 -32.41 -2.97
CA GLN A 424 7.36 -31.16 -2.36
C GLN A 424 6.70 -30.87 -1.00
N ILE A 425 5.39 -31.14 -0.86
CA ILE A 425 4.68 -30.99 0.42
C ILE A 425 5.22 -31.98 1.45
N GLU A 426 5.35 -33.25 1.07
CA GLU A 426 5.85 -34.30 1.98
C GLU A 426 7.30 -34.05 2.40
N ALA A 427 8.16 -33.54 1.50
CA ALA A 427 9.52 -33.17 1.86
C ALA A 427 9.56 -32.11 2.97
N ARG A 428 8.76 -31.04 2.84
CA ARG A 428 8.61 -30.00 3.87
C ARG A 428 7.99 -30.54 5.17
N ASP A 429 7.00 -31.41 5.05
CA ASP A 429 6.29 -32.01 6.20
C ASP A 429 7.12 -33.02 7.00
N ARG A 430 8.15 -33.62 6.40
CA ARG A 430 9.13 -34.46 7.13
C ARG A 430 10.01 -33.62 8.06
N GLU A 431 10.27 -32.36 7.71
CA GLU A 431 11.14 -31.47 8.50
C GLU A 431 10.38 -30.69 9.59
N ILE A 432 9.09 -30.37 9.39
CA ILE A 432 8.32 -29.40 10.21
C ILE A 432 8.25 -29.67 11.73
N ALA A 433 8.43 -30.91 12.16
CA ALA A 433 8.35 -31.30 13.57
C ALA A 433 9.66 -31.02 14.34
N ASN A 434 10.78 -30.85 13.64
CA ASN A 434 12.08 -30.64 14.29
C ASN A 434 12.31 -29.16 14.59
N PRO A 435 12.92 -28.81 15.73
CA PRO A 435 13.29 -27.43 16.04
C PRO A 435 14.49 -26.92 15.21
N TYR A 436 15.22 -27.81 14.54
CA TYR A 436 16.33 -27.56 13.64
C TYR A 436 16.08 -28.28 12.31
N VAL A 437 16.28 -27.58 11.19
CA VAL A 437 15.89 -28.04 9.86
C VAL A 437 16.78 -27.38 8.80
N LYS A 438 16.73 -27.87 7.56
CA LYS A 438 17.38 -27.21 6.42
C LYS A 438 16.39 -26.51 5.49
N ASP A 439 15.12 -26.88 5.49
CA ASP A 439 14.09 -26.19 4.69
C ASP A 439 13.95 -24.73 5.16
N ALA A 440 14.23 -23.79 4.27
CA ALA A 440 14.27 -22.38 4.59
C ALA A 440 12.90 -21.80 4.98
N GLN A 441 11.80 -22.32 4.44
CA GLN A 441 10.47 -21.90 4.89
C GLN A 441 10.20 -22.38 6.31
N VAL A 442 10.60 -23.62 6.63
CA VAL A 442 10.43 -24.16 8.00
C VAL A 442 11.29 -23.38 9.00
N MET A 443 12.52 -23.02 8.64
CA MET A 443 13.34 -22.08 9.43
C MET A 443 12.62 -20.75 9.67
N ASN A 444 12.01 -20.17 8.64
CA ASN A 444 11.23 -18.93 8.75
C ASN A 444 10.00 -19.07 9.65
N ILE A 445 9.27 -20.18 9.58
CA ILE A 445 8.12 -20.45 10.45
C ILE A 445 8.56 -20.52 11.92
N HIS A 446 9.65 -21.24 12.21
CA HIS A 446 10.19 -21.30 13.58
C HIS A 446 10.66 -19.94 14.06
N ASN A 447 11.34 -19.17 13.21
CA ASN A 447 11.81 -17.84 13.56
C ASN A 447 10.64 -16.88 13.86
N ALA A 448 9.60 -16.88 13.02
CA ALA A 448 8.40 -16.07 13.24
C ALA A 448 7.78 -16.36 14.61
N ARG A 449 7.72 -17.64 15.02
CA ARG A 449 7.17 -18.04 16.32
C ARG A 449 8.05 -17.74 17.53
N ARG A 450 9.32 -17.35 17.35
CA ARG A 450 10.15 -16.85 18.46
C ARG A 450 9.68 -15.47 18.91
N TYR A 451 9.13 -14.68 18.00
CA TYR A 451 8.49 -13.42 18.35
C TYR A 451 7.10 -13.65 18.92
N ILE A 452 6.86 -13.14 20.15
CA ILE A 452 5.62 -13.39 20.88
C ILE A 452 4.38 -12.84 20.15
N GLY A 453 4.51 -11.69 19.48
CA GLY A 453 3.42 -11.13 18.68
C GLY A 453 2.96 -12.14 17.64
N ASP A 454 3.87 -12.57 16.77
CA ASP A 454 3.56 -13.52 15.71
C ASP A 454 3.05 -14.87 16.23
N LYS A 455 3.69 -15.43 17.26
CA LYS A 455 3.26 -16.69 17.88
C LYS A 455 1.79 -16.64 18.33
N LEU A 456 1.37 -15.52 18.91
CA LEU A 456 0.02 -15.35 19.44
C LEU A 456 -0.98 -15.01 18.33
N ILE A 457 -0.67 -14.01 17.50
CA ILE A 457 -1.67 -13.38 16.62
C ILE A 457 -1.57 -13.76 15.14
N ARG A 458 -0.42 -14.27 14.67
CA ARG A 458 -0.11 -14.31 13.22
C ARG A 458 0.27 -15.66 12.66
N THR A 459 0.98 -16.48 13.42
CA THR A 459 1.60 -17.71 12.90
C THR A 459 0.96 -18.95 13.53
N ALA A 460 0.48 -19.84 12.66
CA ALA A 460 -0.06 -21.14 13.03
C ALA A 460 0.97 -21.97 13.81
N SER A 461 0.48 -22.89 14.65
CA SER A 461 1.37 -23.90 15.22
C SER A 461 1.89 -24.77 14.08
N PRO A 462 3.20 -25.09 14.02
CA PRO A 462 3.77 -25.92 12.97
C PRO A 462 3.06 -27.28 12.94
N HIS A 463 2.65 -27.70 11.76
CA HIS A 463 2.00 -28.97 11.50
C HIS A 463 2.26 -29.39 10.05
N ARG A 464 2.01 -30.66 9.77
CA ARG A 464 2.07 -31.20 8.41
C ARG A 464 0.87 -30.71 7.61
N ILE A 465 1.09 -30.28 6.38
CA ILE A 465 0.01 -29.83 5.48
C ILE A 465 -0.96 -30.97 5.19
N LEU A 466 -0.46 -32.20 5.01
CA LEU A 466 -1.30 -33.36 4.70
C LEU A 466 -1.88 -34.08 5.93
N ASP A 467 -1.77 -33.51 7.12
CA ASP A 467 -2.43 -34.07 8.31
C ASP A 467 -3.93 -33.72 8.31
N PRO A 468 -4.84 -34.71 8.21
CA PRO A 468 -6.28 -34.46 8.16
C PRO A 468 -6.83 -33.73 9.39
N ALA A 469 -6.15 -33.80 10.54
CA ALA A 469 -6.55 -33.08 11.75
C ALA A 469 -6.51 -31.55 11.59
N HIS A 470 -5.77 -31.07 10.60
CA HIS A 470 -5.64 -29.65 10.29
C HIS A 470 -6.47 -29.20 9.07
N GLY A 471 -7.11 -30.14 8.38
CA GLY A 471 -7.90 -29.95 7.17
C GLY A 471 -9.24 -29.20 7.38
N PRO A 472 -10.01 -28.99 6.29
CA PRO A 472 -9.73 -29.40 4.91
C PRO A 472 -8.51 -28.71 4.29
N LEU A 473 -8.03 -29.24 3.17
CA LEU A 473 -7.04 -28.56 2.33
C LEU A 473 -7.71 -27.44 1.55
N ILE A 474 -6.96 -26.37 1.34
CA ILE A 474 -7.39 -25.17 0.64
C ILE A 474 -6.32 -24.83 -0.39
N ALA A 475 -6.75 -24.55 -1.62
CA ALA A 475 -5.93 -23.91 -2.63
C ALA A 475 -6.48 -22.52 -2.93
N VAL A 476 -5.59 -21.56 -3.16
CA VAL A 476 -5.95 -20.19 -3.53
C VAL A 476 -5.18 -19.80 -4.77
N LYS A 477 -5.89 -19.47 -5.85
CA LYS A 477 -5.30 -18.87 -7.04
C LYS A 477 -4.94 -17.43 -6.73
N LEU A 478 -3.67 -17.08 -6.85
CA LEU A 478 -3.17 -15.74 -6.61
C LEU A 478 -2.89 -15.04 -7.93
N ASN A 479 -3.29 -13.78 -8.00
CA ASN A 479 -3.21 -12.92 -9.17
C ASN A 479 -2.30 -11.73 -8.87
N ILE A 480 -1.71 -11.15 -9.92
CA ILE A 480 -0.97 -9.89 -9.79
C ILE A 480 -1.96 -8.74 -9.52
N LEU A 481 -1.75 -8.05 -8.40
CA LEU A 481 -2.57 -6.95 -7.91
C LEU A 481 -1.84 -5.62 -8.12
N THR A 482 -2.35 -4.80 -9.04
CA THR A 482 -1.84 -3.44 -9.20
C THR A 482 -2.06 -2.66 -7.93
N ARG A 483 -1.06 -1.85 -7.55
CA ARG A 483 -1.15 -1.09 -6.30
C ARG A 483 -0.52 0.27 -6.36
N LYS A 484 0.81 0.36 -6.51
CA LYS A 484 1.56 1.61 -6.30
C LYS A 484 2.59 1.88 -7.39
N THR A 485 2.80 3.16 -7.67
CA THR A 485 4.06 3.67 -8.25
C THR A 485 4.98 4.13 -7.13
N LEU A 486 6.23 3.68 -7.17
CA LEU A 486 7.27 4.13 -6.24
C LEU A 486 8.02 5.34 -6.80
N GLY A 487 8.15 5.47 -8.12
CA GLY A 487 8.63 6.71 -8.75
C GLY A 487 7.61 7.85 -8.69
N GLY A 488 8.05 9.05 -9.06
CA GLY A 488 7.19 10.23 -9.09
C GLY A 488 7.97 11.52 -9.40
N PHE A 489 7.33 12.66 -9.13
CA PHE A 489 7.98 13.96 -9.31
C PHE A 489 9.14 14.14 -8.33
N GLU A 490 10.29 14.52 -8.88
CA GLU A 490 11.48 14.82 -8.08
C GLU A 490 11.23 16.09 -7.25
N THR A 491 11.49 16.00 -5.95
CA THR A 491 11.22 17.08 -5.00
C THR A 491 12.32 17.21 -3.97
N ASP A 492 12.59 18.42 -3.51
CA ASP A 492 13.42 18.64 -2.33
C ASP A 492 12.64 18.31 -1.04
N LEU A 493 13.26 18.45 0.14
CA LEU A 493 12.61 18.14 1.43
C LEU A 493 11.43 19.06 1.80
N ASP A 494 11.30 20.21 1.13
CA ASP A 494 10.15 21.12 1.21
C ASP A 494 9.04 20.75 0.22
N SER A 495 9.20 19.62 -0.49
CA SER A 495 8.29 19.10 -1.52
C SER A 495 8.15 20.00 -2.76
N ARG A 496 9.11 20.90 -3.00
CA ARG A 496 9.13 21.75 -4.21
C ARG A 496 9.58 20.92 -5.41
N VAL A 497 8.85 21.01 -6.52
CA VAL A 497 9.09 20.18 -7.70
C VAL A 497 10.26 20.72 -8.52
N PHE A 498 11.18 19.84 -8.89
CA PHE A 498 12.23 20.16 -9.86
C PHE A 498 11.70 20.08 -11.29
N GLY A 499 12.13 21.00 -12.14
CA GLY A 499 11.98 20.91 -13.58
C GLY A 499 13.14 20.14 -14.23
N GLU A 500 13.05 19.89 -15.54
CA GLU A 500 14.05 19.11 -16.28
C GLU A 500 15.48 19.67 -16.18
N GLU A 501 15.62 20.99 -16.01
CA GLU A 501 16.90 21.69 -15.84
C GLU A 501 17.49 21.59 -14.41
N GLY A 502 16.89 20.79 -13.53
CA GLY A 502 17.35 20.62 -12.14
C GLY A 502 17.11 21.84 -11.24
N ARG A 503 16.26 22.77 -11.67
CA ARG A 503 15.81 23.94 -10.90
C ARG A 503 14.40 23.72 -10.40
N VAL A 504 14.08 24.26 -9.22
CA VAL A 504 12.71 24.25 -8.71
C VAL A 504 11.80 25.05 -9.64
N ILE A 505 10.62 24.50 -9.94
CA ILE A 505 9.52 25.22 -10.61
C ILE A 505 8.80 26.06 -9.54
N PRO A 506 8.86 27.40 -9.60
CA PRO A 506 8.20 28.25 -8.62
C PRO A 506 6.70 27.98 -8.56
N GLY A 507 6.15 27.94 -7.34
CA GLY A 507 4.73 27.71 -7.10
C GLY A 507 4.29 26.24 -7.19
N LEU A 508 5.14 25.31 -7.64
CA LEU A 508 4.76 23.90 -7.82
C LEU A 508 5.32 22.98 -6.74
N TYR A 509 4.43 22.20 -6.12
CA TYR A 509 4.75 21.17 -5.14
C TYR A 509 4.09 19.84 -5.51
N ALA A 510 4.65 18.73 -5.04
CA ALA A 510 4.05 17.41 -5.20
C ALA A 510 4.23 16.56 -3.94
N VAL A 511 3.20 15.76 -3.60
CA VAL A 511 3.18 14.97 -2.35
C VAL A 511 2.57 13.59 -2.54
N GLY A 512 2.81 12.71 -1.57
CA GLY A 512 2.29 11.35 -1.59
C GLY A 512 2.78 10.59 -2.82
N GLU A 513 1.96 9.67 -3.32
CA GLU A 513 2.35 8.78 -4.42
C GLU A 513 2.70 9.52 -5.72
N ALA A 514 2.17 10.72 -5.97
CA ALA A 514 2.53 11.54 -7.13
C ALA A 514 4.01 11.98 -7.11
N ALA A 515 4.60 12.11 -5.92
CA ALA A 515 6.01 12.43 -5.71
C ALA A 515 6.85 11.20 -5.33
N GLY A 516 6.37 9.98 -5.61
CA GLY A 516 7.05 8.76 -5.16
C GLY A 516 7.12 8.65 -3.63
N PHE A 517 6.13 9.23 -2.95
CA PHE A 517 6.04 9.44 -1.49
C PHE A 517 7.09 10.39 -0.91
N GLY A 518 7.85 11.08 -1.77
CA GLY A 518 8.93 12.02 -1.45
C GLY A 518 10.10 11.82 -2.41
N GLY A 519 10.63 12.91 -2.97
CA GLY A 519 11.87 12.91 -3.74
C GLY A 519 11.81 12.24 -5.11
N GLY A 520 10.64 11.82 -5.58
CA GLY A 520 10.54 11.01 -6.80
C GLY A 520 10.90 9.54 -6.58
N GLY A 521 10.95 9.09 -5.31
CA GLY A 521 10.99 7.67 -4.99
C GLY A 521 11.69 7.31 -3.70
N VAL A 522 11.21 7.81 -2.56
CA VAL A 522 11.75 7.56 -1.21
C VAL A 522 12.00 6.08 -0.85
N HIS A 523 11.35 5.16 -1.54
CA HIS A 523 11.48 3.72 -1.33
C HIS A 523 12.52 3.06 -2.24
N GLY A 524 13.02 3.73 -3.28
CA GLY A 524 13.81 3.06 -4.31
C GLY A 524 13.00 1.96 -4.99
N TYR A 525 13.60 0.79 -5.22
CA TYR A 525 12.98 -0.32 -5.95
C TYR A 525 11.94 -1.11 -5.16
N ARG A 526 12.04 -1.14 -3.83
CA ARG A 526 11.18 -1.95 -2.95
C ARG A 526 10.75 -1.14 -1.74
N SER A 527 9.60 -1.44 -1.17
CA SER A 527 9.12 -0.73 0.01
C SER A 527 9.23 -1.60 1.27
N LEU A 528 9.63 -0.99 2.38
CA LEU A 528 9.38 -1.55 3.71
C LEU A 528 7.90 -1.40 4.10
N GLU A 529 7.43 -2.18 5.07
CA GLU A 529 6.03 -2.12 5.45
C GLU A 529 5.65 -0.86 6.23
N GLY A 530 4.43 -0.36 6.01
CA GLY A 530 3.89 0.78 6.77
C GLY A 530 4.48 2.13 6.38
N THR A 531 5.28 2.19 5.31
CA THR A 531 5.93 3.42 4.85
C THR A 531 5.05 4.25 3.93
N PHE A 532 4.20 3.66 3.09
CA PHE A 532 3.37 4.41 2.13
C PHE A 532 2.49 5.49 2.77
N LEU A 533 1.69 5.11 3.78
CA LEU A 533 0.85 6.07 4.52
C LEU A 533 1.71 7.08 5.29
N GLY A 534 2.84 6.63 5.83
CA GLY A 534 3.79 7.51 6.49
C GLY A 534 4.40 8.54 5.53
N GLY A 535 4.76 8.15 4.32
CA GLY A 535 5.26 9.06 3.28
C GLY A 535 4.20 10.06 2.84
N CYS A 536 2.92 9.65 2.74
CA CYS A 536 1.81 10.58 2.54
C CYS A 536 1.70 11.62 3.66
N LEU A 537 1.81 11.19 4.92
CA LEU A 537 1.79 12.09 6.08
C LEU A 537 2.99 13.04 6.06
N PHE A 538 4.19 12.52 5.80
CA PHE A 538 5.44 13.28 5.88
C PHE A 538 5.56 14.31 4.76
N SER A 539 5.40 13.88 3.50
CA SER A 539 5.44 14.81 2.36
C SER A 539 4.31 15.83 2.40
N GLY A 540 3.08 15.42 2.75
CA GLY A 540 1.94 16.34 2.92
C GLY A 540 2.22 17.42 3.98
N ARG A 541 2.79 17.03 5.12
CA ARG A 541 3.13 17.95 6.21
C ARG A 541 4.21 18.95 5.78
N ASN A 542 5.27 18.47 5.14
CA ASN A 542 6.38 19.33 4.71
C ASN A 542 5.91 20.33 3.65
N ALA A 543 5.19 19.87 2.61
CA ALA A 543 4.64 20.73 1.57
C ALA A 543 3.70 21.79 2.14
N GLY A 544 2.76 21.40 3.02
CA GLY A 544 1.82 22.35 3.60
C GLY A 544 2.50 23.47 4.38
N ARG A 545 3.54 23.13 5.16
CA ARG A 545 4.34 24.11 5.92
C ARG A 545 5.20 24.99 5.02
N ALA A 546 5.84 24.41 4.01
CA ALA A 546 6.67 25.15 3.06
C ALA A 546 5.83 26.12 2.23
N ALA A 547 4.73 25.65 1.64
CA ALA A 547 3.81 26.47 0.88
C ALA A 547 3.22 27.60 1.74
N ALA A 548 2.79 27.33 2.98
CA ALA A 548 2.27 28.37 3.86
C ALA A 548 3.28 29.48 4.19
N LYS A 549 4.59 29.16 4.26
CA LYS A 549 5.65 30.15 4.45
C LYS A 549 5.95 30.94 3.18
N ALA A 550 5.75 30.34 2.01
CA ALA A 550 6.07 30.93 0.72
C ALA A 550 4.99 31.90 0.19
N VAL A 551 3.78 31.86 0.74
CA VAL A 551 2.62 32.62 0.24
C VAL A 551 2.16 33.71 1.20
N GLY A 552 1.56 34.76 0.63
CA GLY A 552 1.10 35.97 1.33
C GLY A 552 2.23 36.95 1.54
#